data_AF-A0AAD2FI87-F1
#
_entry.id   AF-A0AAD2FI87-F1
#
_cell.length_a   1.000
_cell.length_b   1.000
_cell.length_c   1.000
_cell.angle_alpha   90.00
_cell.angle_beta   90.00
_cell.angle_gamma   90.00
#
_symmetry.space_group_name_H-M   'P 1'
#
loop_
_entity.id
_entity.type
_entity.pdbx_description
1 polymer ?
#
loop_
_entity_poly.entity_id
_entity_poly.type
_entity_poly.pdbx_seq_one_letter_code
_entity_poly.pdbx_strand_id
1 'polypeptide(L)'
;MGQTASTIYRRYSPCALPIYRLLICGISASGKTSILYRLALPDKEGMLDVIPTIGFNIETFRGDAAELTGWDLGGREKTRPLWRHYFEGSDAIVFVVDSSDRYTIDESRDEFRRLTSEEETRKLPVLLLCNKQDLPNAMTPEEVMEAFGLDAKSMEERPILVHGCSAKTNDGLDESINLLADCLVEAKAFGATKSIQHSLDDSLTRTDESTSTLSHSSLDTSVNVSRQNETLQNFSRIKKSTECPFAKRAKLWGGLVSAEAFSIEAQAASHIPPLIEFCERLAESESLDGFCIEIDDEVAAKGGPEEFGQCVRRMLSELSVNDPAGENVMAAKYIDRPGWRYRFHSTDFFVTTFAPCYSEISSRYGFGSDKAFILLQPESSFLRHKLPPDSAETDWNNPRNIREKTRVAFKNAGRPYYIPETTSYPIVEHIVKPICDDGKNVVRWWTEQ
;
A
#
# COMPACT_ATOMS: atom_id res chain seq x y z
N MET A 1 27.29 29.20 -40.71
CA MET A 1 27.32 29.58 -39.29
C MET A 1 25.93 30.04 -38.89
N GLY A 2 25.34 29.38 -37.89
CA GLY A 2 24.29 29.91 -37.00
C GLY A 2 22.89 30.17 -37.57
N GLN A 3 21.91 29.32 -37.25
CA GLN A 3 20.96 29.53 -36.14
C GLN A 3 19.72 28.62 -36.26
N THR A 4 19.36 28.03 -35.10
CA THR A 4 18.02 27.61 -34.65
C THR A 4 17.24 26.53 -35.43
N ALA A 5 17.44 25.27 -35.02
CA ALA A 5 16.44 24.23 -35.13
C ALA A 5 15.71 24.09 -33.77
N SER A 6 14.64 24.86 -33.56
CA SER A 6 13.86 24.83 -32.31
C SER A 6 12.35 24.99 -32.53
N THR A 7 11.81 24.54 -33.66
CA THR A 7 10.39 24.79 -33.98
C THR A 7 9.71 23.64 -34.74
N ILE A 8 9.81 22.39 -34.28
CA ILE A 8 8.86 21.33 -34.71
C ILE A 8 8.66 20.33 -33.56
N TYR A 9 7.87 20.68 -32.55
CA TYR A 9 7.10 19.71 -31.73
C TYR A 9 5.97 20.47 -31.03
N ARG A 10 4.96 20.89 -31.78
CA ARG A 10 3.76 21.53 -31.19
C ARG A 10 2.50 21.32 -32.01
N ARG A 11 2.20 20.07 -32.36
CA ARG A 11 0.95 19.78 -33.07
C ARG A 11 0.46 18.34 -33.00
N TYR A 12 0.11 17.83 -31.82
CA TYR A 12 -0.80 16.68 -31.70
C TYR A 12 -1.57 16.74 -30.39
N SER A 13 -2.91 16.75 -30.49
CA SER A 13 -3.98 16.33 -29.55
C SER A 13 -3.87 16.71 -28.05
N PRO A 14 -4.97 16.76 -27.27
CA PRO A 14 -4.87 16.85 -25.81
C PRO A 14 -4.42 15.48 -25.27
N CYS A 15 -3.21 15.05 -25.60
CA CYS A 15 -2.63 13.82 -25.08
C CYS A 15 -2.28 14.02 -23.61
N ALA A 16 -2.73 13.09 -22.76
CA ALA A 16 -2.31 13.03 -21.37
C ALA A 16 -0.78 13.07 -21.28
N LEU A 17 -0.26 13.85 -20.33
CA LEU A 17 1.18 13.88 -20.05
C LEU A 17 1.64 12.45 -19.70
N PRO A 18 2.85 12.02 -20.11
CA PRO A 18 3.38 10.74 -19.70
C PRO A 18 3.46 10.67 -18.17
N ILE A 19 3.00 9.55 -17.61
CA ILE A 19 3.03 9.30 -16.16
C ILE A 19 4.32 8.55 -15.82
N TYR A 20 5.03 9.00 -14.79
CA TYR A 20 6.20 8.33 -14.23
C TYR A 20 6.03 8.06 -12.74
N ARG A 21 6.58 6.94 -12.27
CA ARG A 21 6.58 6.54 -10.86
C ARG A 21 7.90 6.94 -10.21
N LEU A 22 7.83 7.78 -9.19
CA LEU A 22 8.97 8.28 -8.44
C LEU A 22 9.06 7.62 -7.07
N LEU A 23 10.21 7.05 -6.75
CA LEU A 23 10.49 6.52 -5.41
C LEU A 23 11.04 7.64 -4.52
N ILE A 24 10.24 8.17 -3.59
CA ILE A 24 10.68 9.22 -2.65
C ILE A 24 11.18 8.56 -1.36
N CYS A 25 12.48 8.68 -1.11
CA CYS A 25 13.17 7.97 -0.04
C CYS A 25 14.27 8.81 0.60
N GLY A 26 14.83 8.32 1.69
CA GLY A 26 15.77 9.05 2.56
C GLY A 26 15.48 8.85 4.04
N ILE A 27 16.41 9.25 4.89
CA ILE A 27 16.34 9.03 6.34
C ILE A 27 15.14 9.72 7.00
N SER A 28 14.78 9.31 8.21
CA SER A 28 13.70 9.94 8.97
C SER A 28 13.95 11.43 9.18
N ALA A 29 12.89 12.23 9.15
CA ALA A 29 12.94 13.69 9.33
C ALA A 29 13.66 14.50 8.23
N SER A 30 14.09 13.89 7.11
CA SER A 30 14.66 14.63 5.97
C SER A 30 13.68 15.55 5.23
N GLY A 31 12.37 15.37 5.44
CA GLY A 31 11.32 16.22 4.87
C GLY A 31 10.67 15.68 3.60
N LYS A 32 10.81 14.38 3.30
CA LYS A 32 10.15 13.69 2.16
C LYS A 32 8.67 14.03 2.02
N THR A 33 7.91 13.87 3.09
CA THR A 33 6.46 14.13 3.10
C THR A 33 6.14 15.60 2.90
N SER A 34 6.94 16.49 3.48
CA SER A 34 6.78 17.93 3.28
C SER A 34 7.02 18.32 1.82
N ILE A 35 7.98 17.70 1.16
CA ILE A 35 8.24 17.87 -0.28
C ILE A 35 7.06 17.32 -1.09
N LEU A 36 6.62 16.09 -0.81
CA LEU A 36 5.50 15.46 -1.52
C LEU A 36 4.22 16.32 -1.44
N TYR A 37 3.86 16.79 -0.25
CA TYR A 37 2.69 17.66 -0.09
C TYR A 37 2.86 19.02 -0.76
N ARG A 38 4.06 19.59 -0.75
CA ARG A 38 4.32 20.87 -1.42
C ARG A 38 4.10 20.75 -2.93
N LEU A 39 4.61 19.67 -3.53
CA LEU A 39 4.47 19.39 -4.95
C LEU A 39 3.03 19.03 -5.33
N ALA A 40 2.32 18.29 -4.47
CA ALA A 40 0.93 17.89 -4.73
C ALA A 40 -0.09 19.02 -4.54
N LEU A 41 0.22 20.03 -3.71
CA LEU A 41 -0.70 21.12 -3.33
C LEU A 41 -0.04 22.51 -3.48
N PRO A 42 0.32 22.93 -4.70
CA PRO A 42 1.04 24.20 -4.93
C PRO A 42 0.24 25.44 -4.50
N ASP A 43 -1.10 25.38 -4.54
CA ASP A 43 -1.98 26.51 -4.23
C ASP A 43 -2.19 26.75 -2.71
N LYS A 44 -1.64 25.91 -1.84
CA LYS A 44 -1.76 26.09 -0.38
C LYS A 44 -0.58 26.88 0.16
N GLU A 45 -0.77 28.19 0.34
CA GLU A 45 0.16 29.04 1.08
C GLU A 45 0.10 28.74 2.59
N GLY A 46 1.24 28.37 3.17
CA GLY A 46 1.39 28.13 4.61
C GLY A 46 2.02 26.77 4.94
N MET A 47 2.68 26.68 6.08
CA MET A 47 3.20 25.41 6.59
C MET A 47 2.00 24.49 6.86
N LEU A 48 1.86 23.41 6.09
CA LEU A 48 1.04 22.29 6.52
C LEU A 48 1.70 21.75 7.79
N ASP A 49 0.98 21.67 8.91
CA ASP A 49 1.48 20.98 10.09
C ASP A 49 1.64 19.49 9.74
N VAL A 50 2.81 19.13 9.19
CA VAL A 50 3.12 17.76 8.80
C VAL A 50 3.63 17.04 10.05
N ILE A 51 2.74 16.23 10.64
CA ILE A 51 3.10 15.21 11.63
C ILE A 51 4.14 14.29 10.96
N PRO A 52 5.25 13.90 11.64
CA PRO A 52 6.21 12.97 11.07
C PRO A 52 5.50 11.75 10.48
N THR A 53 5.75 11.43 9.22
CA THR A 53 5.02 10.37 8.53
C THR A 53 5.33 9.03 9.14
N ILE A 54 4.27 8.42 9.66
CA ILE A 54 4.21 7.09 10.24
C ILE A 54 3.37 6.30 9.26
N GLY A 55 4.00 5.88 8.15
CA GLY A 55 3.32 5.25 7.02
C GLY A 55 3.92 5.57 5.65
N PHE A 56 3.10 5.34 4.62
CA PHE A 56 3.44 5.44 3.21
C PHE A 56 2.43 6.36 2.49
N ASN A 57 2.89 7.43 1.83
CA ASN A 57 2.00 8.36 1.11
C ASN A 57 2.21 8.27 -0.41
N ILE A 58 1.12 8.13 -1.18
CA ILE A 58 1.13 8.27 -2.65
C ILE A 58 0.44 9.56 -3.01
N GLU A 59 1.14 10.45 -3.69
CA GLU A 59 0.51 11.60 -4.33
C GLU A 59 0.96 11.68 -5.78
N THR A 60 0.03 12.05 -6.66
CA THR A 60 0.32 12.38 -8.05
C THR A 60 0.35 13.89 -8.21
N PHE A 61 1.46 14.43 -8.68
CA PHE A 61 1.66 15.85 -8.95
C PHE A 61 2.10 16.08 -10.39
N ARG A 62 1.89 17.29 -10.90
CA ARG A 62 2.20 17.65 -12.29
C ARG A 62 3.52 18.38 -12.37
N GLY A 63 4.47 17.82 -13.13
CA GLY A 63 5.56 18.58 -13.73
C GLY A 63 5.13 19.14 -15.09
N ASP A 64 5.91 20.06 -15.63
CA ASP A 64 5.60 20.72 -16.90
C ASP A 64 5.50 19.74 -18.08
N ALA A 65 6.35 18.71 -18.07
CA ALA A 65 6.47 17.72 -19.14
C ALA A 65 5.85 16.34 -18.80
N ALA A 66 5.46 16.10 -17.54
CA ALA A 66 5.05 14.78 -17.07
C ALA A 66 4.14 14.82 -15.83
N GLU A 67 3.29 13.81 -15.65
CA GLU A 67 2.64 13.52 -14.37
C GLU A 67 3.53 12.56 -13.56
N LEU A 68 3.70 12.85 -12.27
CA LEU A 68 4.66 12.18 -11.40
C LEU A 68 3.93 11.63 -10.18
N THR A 69 4.03 10.32 -9.96
CA THR A 69 3.43 9.66 -8.80
C THR A 69 4.53 9.34 -7.81
N GLY A 70 4.59 10.08 -6.70
CA GLY A 70 5.58 9.95 -5.65
C GLY A 70 5.17 8.95 -4.58
N TRP A 71 6.05 7.97 -4.31
CA TRP A 71 5.90 6.98 -3.26
C TRP A 71 6.76 7.43 -2.05
N ASP A 72 6.18 8.07 -1.02
CA ASP A 72 6.89 8.52 0.18
C ASP A 72 7.07 7.38 1.19
N LEU A 73 8.30 6.88 1.29
CA LEU A 73 8.62 5.74 2.13
C LEU A 73 9.07 6.17 3.54
N GLY A 74 8.57 5.47 4.57
CA GLY A 74 9.02 5.66 5.95
C GLY A 74 10.55 5.57 6.08
N GLY A 75 11.17 6.64 6.60
CA GLY A 75 12.63 6.77 6.71
C GLY A 75 13.25 6.17 8.00
N ARG A 76 12.43 5.56 8.86
CA ARG A 76 12.89 4.91 10.10
C ARG A 76 13.69 3.66 9.75
N GLU A 77 14.77 3.39 10.48
CA GLU A 77 15.68 2.27 10.21
C GLU A 77 14.94 0.93 10.02
N LYS A 78 13.95 0.63 10.86
CA LYS A 78 13.17 -0.60 10.82
C LYS A 78 12.24 -0.75 9.60
N THR A 79 11.91 0.34 8.90
CA THR A 79 11.01 0.32 7.73
C THR A 79 11.77 0.34 6.40
N ARG A 80 13.07 0.64 6.40
CA ARG A 80 13.92 0.69 5.19
C ARG A 80 14.01 -0.62 4.41
N PRO A 81 13.99 -1.82 5.03
CA PRO A 81 13.94 -3.07 4.28
C PRO A 81 12.70 -3.23 3.40
N LEU A 82 11.64 -2.43 3.62
CA LEU A 82 10.40 -2.48 2.85
C LEU A 82 10.49 -1.70 1.54
N TRP A 83 11.49 -0.84 1.37
CA TRP A 83 11.67 -0.04 0.15
C TRP A 83 11.76 -0.94 -1.09
N ARG A 84 12.32 -2.14 -0.95
CA ARG A 84 12.47 -3.13 -2.03
C ARG A 84 11.16 -3.53 -2.71
N HIS A 85 10.04 -3.46 -2.00
CA HIS A 85 8.72 -3.76 -2.57
C HIS A 85 8.23 -2.70 -3.57
N TYR A 86 8.95 -1.58 -3.68
CA TYR A 86 8.60 -0.45 -4.54
C TYR A 86 9.62 -0.19 -5.64
N PHE A 87 10.70 -0.97 -5.71
CA PHE A 87 11.72 -0.78 -6.73
C PHE A 87 11.19 -1.14 -8.12
N GLU A 88 10.42 -2.23 -8.20
CA GLU A 88 9.82 -2.66 -9.45
C GLU A 88 8.81 -1.64 -9.97
N GLY A 89 8.94 -1.28 -11.25
CA GLY A 89 8.09 -0.28 -11.90
C GLY A 89 8.40 1.18 -11.54
N SER A 90 9.42 1.48 -10.73
CA SER A 90 9.89 2.85 -10.51
C SER A 90 10.68 3.37 -11.72
N ASP A 91 10.38 4.59 -12.16
CA ASP A 91 11.08 5.25 -13.27
C ASP A 91 12.26 6.12 -12.79
N ALA A 92 12.22 6.63 -11.56
CA ALA A 92 13.30 7.41 -10.95
C ALA A 92 13.28 7.36 -9.41
N ILE A 93 14.38 7.80 -8.82
CA ILE A 93 14.53 7.94 -7.37
C ILE A 93 14.63 9.42 -7.01
N VAL A 94 13.84 9.87 -6.04
CA VAL A 94 14.02 11.17 -5.37
C VAL A 94 14.54 10.89 -3.97
N PHE A 95 15.83 11.12 -3.76
CA PHE A 95 16.48 10.90 -2.46
C PHE A 95 16.59 12.23 -1.71
N VAL A 96 15.98 12.31 -0.52
CA VAL A 96 15.89 13.55 0.26
C VAL A 96 16.82 13.50 1.46
N VAL A 97 17.71 14.50 1.54
CA VAL A 97 18.68 14.67 2.62
C VAL A 97 18.30 15.90 3.46
N ASP A 98 18.41 15.77 4.79
CA ASP A 98 18.39 16.94 5.68
C ASP A 98 19.76 17.63 5.62
N SER A 99 19.86 18.75 4.90
CA SER A 99 21.14 19.45 4.77
C SER A 99 21.57 20.14 6.07
N SER A 100 20.63 20.40 6.98
CA SER A 100 20.90 21.07 8.25
C SER A 100 21.49 20.13 9.31
N ASP A 101 21.27 18.82 9.16
CA ASP A 101 21.72 17.81 10.11
C ASP A 101 22.98 17.07 9.64
N ARG A 102 24.13 17.67 9.91
CA ARG A 102 25.45 17.10 9.60
C ARG A 102 25.74 15.79 10.34
N TYR A 103 25.03 15.45 11.42
CA TYR A 103 25.27 14.20 12.16
C TYR A 103 24.70 12.99 11.45
N THR A 104 23.66 13.18 10.64
CA THR A 104 22.95 12.11 9.93
C THR A 104 23.40 11.95 8.47
N ILE A 105 24.41 12.73 8.05
CA ILE A 105 24.89 12.73 6.67
C ILE A 105 25.55 11.39 6.28
N ASP A 106 26.32 10.79 7.20
CA ASP A 106 26.96 9.50 6.99
C ASP A 106 25.92 8.38 6.85
N GLU A 107 24.89 8.40 7.71
CA GLU A 107 23.77 7.45 7.64
C GLU A 107 23.01 7.61 6.32
N SER A 108 22.75 8.85 5.89
CA SER A 108 22.08 9.15 4.62
C SER A 108 22.89 8.65 3.42
N ARG A 109 24.21 8.82 3.45
CA ARG A 109 25.12 8.32 2.42
C ARG A 109 25.10 6.79 2.34
N ASP A 110 25.20 6.12 3.48
CA ASP A 110 25.26 4.66 3.51
C ASP A 110 23.93 4.05 3.00
N GLU A 111 22.81 4.68 3.35
CA GLU A 111 21.50 4.29 2.84
C GLU A 111 21.32 4.60 1.35
N PHE A 112 21.83 5.74 0.88
CA PHE A 112 21.87 6.08 -0.54
C PHE A 112 22.65 5.03 -1.33
N ARG A 113 23.83 4.63 -0.84
CA ARG A 113 24.66 3.60 -1.48
C ARG A 113 23.97 2.24 -1.51
N ARG A 114 23.33 1.85 -0.40
CA ARG A 114 22.55 0.62 -0.33
C ARG A 114 21.46 0.65 -1.40
N LEU A 115 20.60 1.67 -1.38
CA LEU A 115 19.50 1.82 -2.32
C LEU A 115 19.97 1.85 -3.78
N THR A 116 21.08 2.53 -4.08
CA THR A 116 21.58 2.68 -5.46
C THR A 116 22.35 1.45 -5.97
N SER A 117 22.66 0.49 -5.09
CA SER A 117 23.36 -0.76 -5.42
C SER A 117 22.44 -1.94 -5.75
N GLU A 118 21.15 -1.86 -5.40
CA GLU A 118 20.15 -2.90 -5.67
C GLU A 118 19.91 -3.07 -7.18
N GLU A 119 19.66 -4.29 -7.63
CA GLU A 119 19.63 -4.63 -9.06
C GLU A 119 18.55 -3.83 -9.83
N GLU A 120 17.39 -3.68 -9.20
CA GLU A 120 16.20 -3.02 -9.76
C GLU A 120 16.35 -1.49 -9.83
N THR A 121 17.18 -0.89 -8.97
CA THR A 121 17.31 0.58 -8.82
C THR A 121 18.63 1.12 -9.34
N ARG A 122 19.61 0.26 -9.63
CA ARG A 122 20.98 0.66 -10.02
C ARG A 122 21.03 1.54 -11.26
N LYS A 123 20.10 1.35 -12.21
CA LYS A 123 20.05 2.10 -13.47
C LYS A 123 19.09 3.30 -13.46
N LEU A 124 18.32 3.48 -12.38
CA LEU A 124 17.32 4.54 -12.34
C LEU A 124 18.00 5.92 -12.24
N PRO A 125 17.51 6.95 -12.93
CA PRO A 125 17.95 8.32 -12.66
C PRO A 125 17.62 8.73 -11.23
N VAL A 126 18.46 9.59 -10.65
CA VAL A 126 18.35 10.05 -9.27
C VAL A 126 18.25 11.55 -9.23
N LEU A 127 17.30 12.07 -8.47
CA LEU A 127 17.27 13.44 -7.98
C LEU A 127 17.62 13.43 -6.49
N LEU A 128 18.78 13.97 -6.14
CA LEU A 128 19.24 14.17 -4.77
C LEU A 128 18.85 15.57 -4.30
N LEU A 129 17.81 15.64 -3.45
CA LEU A 129 17.30 16.88 -2.88
C LEU A 129 17.99 17.17 -1.55
N CYS A 130 18.83 18.20 -1.54
CA CYS A 130 19.46 18.76 -0.35
C CYS A 130 18.46 19.71 0.31
N ASN A 131 17.56 19.17 1.13
CA ASN A 131 16.43 19.89 1.72
C ASN A 131 16.85 20.72 2.95
N LYS A 132 15.96 21.63 3.37
CA LYS A 132 16.11 22.56 4.51
C LYS A 132 17.21 23.60 4.35
N GLN A 133 17.44 24.08 3.11
CA GLN A 133 18.36 25.19 2.83
C GLN A 133 17.94 26.52 3.49
N ASP A 134 16.70 26.62 3.99
CA ASP A 134 16.23 27.77 4.77
C ASP A 134 16.81 27.84 6.19
N LEU A 135 17.41 26.76 6.69
CA LEU A 135 17.95 26.68 8.04
C LEU A 135 19.43 27.10 8.09
N PRO A 136 19.88 27.70 9.21
CA PRO A 136 21.30 28.02 9.39
C PRO A 136 22.14 26.75 9.41
N ASN A 137 23.37 26.83 8.89
CA ASN A 137 24.34 25.73 8.80
C ASN A 137 23.98 24.59 7.84
N ALA A 138 22.94 24.75 7.01
CA ALA A 138 22.63 23.81 5.94
C ALA A 138 23.85 23.59 5.02
N MET A 139 24.16 22.32 4.75
CA MET A 139 25.19 21.93 3.78
C MET A 139 24.79 22.38 2.39
N THR A 140 25.73 22.95 1.63
CA THR A 140 25.45 23.26 0.22
C THR A 140 25.36 21.96 -0.59
N PRO A 141 24.71 21.96 -1.77
CA PRO A 141 24.70 20.80 -2.66
C PRO A 141 26.11 20.24 -2.93
N GLU A 142 27.12 21.10 -3.06
CA GLU A 142 28.51 20.70 -3.26
C GLU A 142 29.09 19.95 -2.04
N GLU A 143 28.82 20.43 -0.82
CA GLU A 143 29.24 19.75 0.40
C GLU A 143 28.57 18.38 0.54
N VAL A 144 27.29 18.25 0.17
CA VAL A 144 26.57 16.97 0.19
C VAL A 144 27.14 16.02 -0.87
N MET A 145 27.45 16.50 -2.07
CA MET A 145 28.11 15.71 -3.12
C MET A 145 29.46 15.16 -2.65
N GLU A 146 30.28 15.99 -2.02
CA GLU A 146 31.57 15.58 -1.46
C GLU A 146 31.38 14.52 -0.36
N ALA A 147 30.45 14.75 0.57
CA ALA A 147 30.15 13.79 1.65
C ALA A 147 29.65 12.44 1.13
N PHE A 148 28.89 12.44 0.03
CA PHE A 148 28.38 11.21 -0.58
C PHE A 148 29.44 10.51 -1.45
N GLY A 149 30.52 11.22 -1.81
CA GLY A 149 31.56 10.74 -2.71
C GLY A 149 31.08 10.66 -4.15
N LEU A 150 30.20 11.58 -4.57
CA LEU A 150 29.69 11.64 -5.94
C LEU A 150 30.73 12.34 -6.82
N ASP A 151 31.54 11.55 -7.52
CA ASP A 151 32.49 12.02 -8.51
C ASP A 151 31.93 11.97 -9.94
N ALA A 152 32.66 12.57 -10.89
CA ALA A 152 32.24 12.59 -12.30
C ALA A 152 31.98 11.17 -12.85
N LYS A 153 32.73 10.17 -12.38
CA LYS A 153 32.55 8.78 -12.78
C LYS A 153 31.23 8.20 -12.29
N SER A 154 30.84 8.48 -11.05
CA SER A 154 29.55 8.06 -10.48
C SER A 154 28.37 8.64 -11.27
N MET A 155 28.52 9.86 -11.80
CA MET A 155 27.51 10.53 -12.61
C MET A 155 27.49 10.07 -14.09
N GLU A 156 28.55 9.39 -14.56
CA GLU A 156 28.57 8.73 -15.88
C GLU A 156 27.85 7.37 -15.85
N GLU A 157 27.90 6.66 -14.72
CA GLU A 157 27.25 5.35 -14.56
C GLU A 157 25.72 5.45 -14.45
N ARG A 158 25.21 6.55 -13.88
CA ARG A 158 23.78 6.87 -13.80
C ARG A 158 23.56 8.39 -13.77
N PRO A 159 22.45 8.91 -14.35
CA PRO A 159 22.09 10.31 -14.19
C PRO A 159 21.80 10.61 -12.71
N ILE A 160 22.53 11.56 -12.12
CA ILE A 160 22.31 12.08 -10.77
C ILE A 160 22.20 13.61 -10.87
N LEU A 161 21.05 14.16 -10.49
CA LEU A 161 20.83 15.60 -10.34
C LEU A 161 20.92 15.95 -8.85
N VAL A 162 21.68 16.96 -8.48
CA VAL A 162 21.84 17.38 -7.07
C VAL A 162 21.40 18.83 -6.92
N HIS A 163 20.35 19.05 -6.14
CA HIS A 163 19.71 20.36 -6.03
C HIS A 163 19.46 20.74 -4.58
N GLY A 164 19.72 22.00 -4.24
CA GLY A 164 19.32 22.58 -2.96
C GLY A 164 17.84 22.96 -2.99
N CYS A 165 17.11 22.64 -1.91
CA CYS A 165 15.70 23.02 -1.82
C CYS A 165 15.24 23.33 -0.38
N SER A 166 14.06 23.94 -0.27
CA SER A 166 13.32 24.02 0.98
C SER A 166 11.86 23.67 0.77
N ALA A 167 11.42 22.57 1.40
CA ALA A 167 10.00 22.21 1.48
C ALA A 167 9.14 23.27 2.20
N LYS A 168 9.76 24.14 3.00
CA LYS A 168 9.07 25.18 3.76
C LYS A 168 8.77 26.41 2.89
N THR A 169 9.73 26.85 2.09
CA THR A 169 9.59 28.06 1.25
C THR A 169 9.19 27.74 -0.19
N ASN A 170 9.24 26.47 -0.61
CA ASN A 170 9.13 25.99 -1.99
C ASN A 170 10.34 26.31 -2.87
N ASP A 171 11.40 26.88 -2.32
CA ASP A 171 12.58 27.24 -3.10
C ASP A 171 13.25 25.98 -3.68
N GLY A 172 13.53 26.01 -4.98
CA GLY A 172 14.26 24.96 -5.71
C GLY A 172 13.47 23.69 -6.02
N LEU A 173 12.24 23.51 -5.51
CA LEU A 173 11.49 22.26 -5.73
C LEU A 173 10.93 22.12 -7.14
N ASP A 174 10.22 23.13 -7.63
CA ASP A 174 9.57 23.08 -8.95
C ASP A 174 10.60 22.92 -10.08
N GLU A 175 11.71 23.67 -10.01
CA GLU A 175 12.83 23.56 -10.95
C GLU A 175 13.44 22.15 -10.95
N SER A 176 13.69 21.59 -9.76
CA SER A 176 14.28 20.25 -9.63
C SER A 176 13.39 19.15 -10.22
N ILE A 177 12.08 19.25 -9.99
CA ILE A 177 11.09 18.30 -10.50
C ILE A 177 10.91 18.42 -12.01
N ASN A 178 10.89 19.63 -12.54
CA ASN A 178 10.80 19.86 -13.98
C ASN A 178 12.04 19.32 -14.71
N LEU A 179 13.24 19.53 -14.16
CA LEU A 179 14.46 18.95 -14.72
C LEU A 179 14.46 17.41 -14.70
N LEU A 180 13.95 16.81 -13.62
CA LEU A 180 13.78 15.36 -13.54
C LEU A 180 12.77 14.85 -14.58
N ALA A 181 11.64 15.55 -14.74
CA ALA A 181 10.62 15.21 -15.73
C ALA A 181 11.18 15.27 -17.16
N ASP A 182 11.94 16.32 -17.48
CA ASP A 182 12.59 16.47 -18.79
C ASP A 182 13.59 15.34 -19.04
N CYS A 183 14.44 15.02 -18.06
CA CYS A 183 15.38 13.89 -18.12
C CYS A 183 14.67 12.56 -18.37
N LEU A 184 13.51 12.33 -17.75
CA LEU A 184 12.72 11.11 -17.91
C LEU A 184 12.06 11.02 -19.29
N VAL A 185 11.52 12.13 -19.79
CA VAL A 185 10.95 12.22 -21.14
C VAL A 185 12.03 11.99 -22.19
N GLU A 186 13.20 12.60 -22.03
CA GLU A 186 14.35 12.37 -22.93
C GLU A 186 14.80 10.91 -22.88
N ALA A 187 14.99 10.32 -21.70
CA ALA A 187 15.40 8.92 -21.54
C ALA A 187 14.41 7.95 -22.21
N LYS A 188 13.10 8.15 -22.04
CA LYS A 188 12.07 7.34 -22.73
C LYS A 188 12.06 7.59 -24.23
N ALA A 189 12.28 8.82 -24.70
CA ALA A 189 12.39 9.11 -26.12
C ALA A 189 13.59 8.41 -26.77
N PHE A 190 14.76 8.42 -26.12
CA PHE A 190 15.95 7.68 -26.58
C PHE A 190 15.75 6.16 -26.55
N GLY A 191 15.10 5.64 -25.50
CA GLY A 191 14.70 4.23 -25.41
C GLY A 191 13.74 3.82 -26.54
N ALA A 192 12.70 4.62 -26.76
CA ALA A 192 11.72 4.45 -27.83
C ALA A 192 12.34 4.53 -29.23
N THR A 193 13.35 5.39 -29.45
CA THR A 193 14.01 5.52 -30.76
C THR A 193 14.78 4.26 -31.15
N LYS A 194 15.36 3.54 -30.17
CA LYS A 194 15.97 2.22 -30.39
C LYS A 194 14.93 1.13 -30.65
N SER A 195 13.79 1.16 -29.97
CA SER A 195 12.69 0.22 -30.24
C SER A 195 12.01 0.51 -31.58
N ILE A 196 11.93 1.77 -32.03
CA ILE A 196 11.40 2.16 -33.36
C ILE A 196 12.27 1.62 -34.51
N GLN A 197 13.60 1.61 -34.36
CA GLN A 197 14.47 0.93 -35.34
C GLN A 197 14.22 -0.59 -35.41
N HIS A 198 13.75 -1.20 -34.33
CA HIS A 198 13.43 -2.62 -34.28
C HIS A 198 11.98 -2.93 -34.67
N SER A 199 11.07 -1.96 -34.59
CA SER A 199 9.65 -2.11 -34.93
C SER A 199 9.27 -1.56 -36.31
N LEU A 200 10.14 -0.82 -36.99
CA LEU A 200 9.97 -0.44 -38.40
C LEU A 200 10.04 -1.63 -39.37
N ASP A 201 10.53 -2.79 -38.92
CA ASP A 201 10.53 -4.05 -39.68
C ASP A 201 9.23 -4.86 -39.50
N ASP A 202 8.43 -4.59 -38.46
CA ASP A 202 7.24 -5.38 -38.14
C ASP A 202 5.97 -4.51 -38.16
N SER A 203 5.39 -4.41 -39.36
CA SER A 203 3.92 -4.36 -39.57
C SER A 203 3.22 -3.04 -39.16
N LEU A 204 2.89 -2.14 -40.09
CA LEU A 204 1.67 -2.22 -40.93
C LEU A 204 0.52 -2.99 -40.27
N THR A 205 -0.42 -2.32 -39.59
CA THR A 205 -1.87 -2.26 -39.91
C THR A 205 -2.75 -1.75 -38.75
N ARG A 206 -3.60 -0.75 -39.07
CA ARG A 206 -4.98 -0.44 -38.58
C ARG A 206 -5.16 0.05 -37.12
N THR A 207 -5.50 1.33 -36.83
CA THR A 207 -6.81 2.07 -36.90
C THR A 207 -7.92 1.44 -36.03
N ASP A 208 -8.71 2.11 -35.19
CA ASP A 208 -8.97 3.52 -34.84
C ASP A 208 -9.85 3.57 -33.55
N GLU A 209 -9.83 4.72 -32.84
CA GLU A 209 -10.93 5.46 -32.15
C GLU A 209 -11.91 4.74 -31.16
N SER A 210 -12.47 5.31 -30.07
CA SER A 210 -12.68 6.70 -29.63
C SER A 210 -13.20 6.77 -28.16
N THR A 211 -13.11 7.98 -27.61
CA THR A 211 -13.38 8.59 -26.29
C THR A 211 -14.83 8.76 -25.79
N SER A 212 -15.03 8.91 -24.46
CA SER A 212 -15.70 10.08 -23.78
C SER A 212 -15.98 9.83 -22.27
N THR A 213 -15.25 10.49 -21.35
CA THR A 213 -15.58 11.69 -20.50
C THR A 213 -16.69 11.55 -19.43
N LEU A 214 -16.31 11.70 -18.14
CA LEU A 214 -17.19 12.04 -17.00
C LEU A 214 -16.60 13.23 -16.21
N SER A 215 -17.50 14.09 -15.75
CA SER A 215 -17.29 15.37 -15.09
C SER A 215 -16.95 15.27 -13.59
N HIS A 216 -16.00 16.09 -13.15
CA HIS A 216 -15.62 16.33 -11.76
C HIS A 216 -16.68 17.07 -10.93
N SER A 217 -16.83 16.67 -9.67
CA SER A 217 -17.10 17.61 -8.57
C SER A 217 -16.44 17.14 -7.27
N SER A 218 -15.74 18.09 -6.65
CA SER A 218 -14.89 17.97 -5.47
C SER A 218 -15.68 18.07 -4.16
N LEU A 219 -15.22 17.42 -3.08
CA LEU A 219 -15.03 17.95 -1.70
C LEU A 219 -14.93 16.84 -0.60
N ASP A 220 -14.10 17.14 0.41
CA ASP A 220 -13.90 16.53 1.75
C ASP A 220 -12.85 15.40 1.97
N THR A 221 -11.60 15.84 2.12
CA THR A 221 -10.34 15.07 2.25
C THR A 221 -10.02 14.45 3.62
N SER A 222 -10.88 14.55 4.64
CA SER A 222 -10.71 13.81 5.91
C SER A 222 -11.72 12.66 6.09
N VAL A 223 -12.69 12.56 5.18
CA VAL A 223 -13.66 11.46 5.05
C VAL A 223 -13.39 10.63 3.78
N ASN A 224 -12.60 11.17 2.83
CA ASN A 224 -12.39 10.60 1.49
C ASN A 224 -11.49 9.36 1.39
N VAL A 225 -10.64 9.05 2.37
CA VAL A 225 -9.86 7.78 2.35
C VAL A 225 -10.80 6.56 2.38
N SER A 226 -11.99 6.71 2.96
CA SER A 226 -13.03 5.66 2.96
C SER A 226 -13.92 5.63 1.70
N ARG A 227 -13.91 6.69 0.87
CA ARG A 227 -14.78 6.82 -0.30
C ARG A 227 -14.10 6.47 -1.62
N GLN A 228 -12.78 6.54 -1.72
CA GLN A 228 -12.04 6.22 -2.95
C GLN A 228 -11.29 4.88 -2.92
N ASN A 229 -11.22 4.20 -1.78
CA ASN A 229 -10.61 2.86 -1.73
C ASN A 229 -11.58 1.81 -2.32
N GLU A 230 -11.21 1.27 -3.47
CA GLU A 230 -12.00 0.27 -4.23
C GLU A 230 -12.32 -0.97 -3.37
N THR A 231 -11.36 -1.51 -2.62
CA THR A 231 -11.59 -2.64 -1.72
C THR A 231 -12.72 -2.34 -0.71
N LEU A 232 -12.75 -1.15 -0.10
CA LEU A 232 -13.83 -0.78 0.82
C LEU A 232 -15.17 -0.54 0.11
N GLN A 233 -15.16 -0.08 -1.15
CA GLN A 233 -16.37 0.03 -1.97
C GLN A 233 -16.95 -1.36 -2.24
N ASN A 234 -16.13 -2.31 -2.67
CA ASN A 234 -16.51 -3.68 -2.94
C ASN A 234 -16.97 -4.40 -1.66
N PHE A 235 -16.26 -4.17 -0.54
CA PHE A 235 -16.63 -4.70 0.78
C PHE A 235 -17.88 -4.03 1.39
N SER A 236 -18.29 -2.86 0.89
CA SER A 236 -19.39 -2.09 1.47
C SER A 236 -20.71 -2.84 1.48
N ARG A 237 -20.93 -3.73 0.50
CA ARG A 237 -22.12 -4.58 0.42
C ARG A 237 -22.18 -5.56 1.58
N ILE A 238 -21.09 -6.26 1.86
CA ILE A 238 -20.96 -7.17 3.01
C ILE A 238 -21.20 -6.39 4.31
N LYS A 239 -20.54 -5.23 4.47
CA LYS A 239 -20.66 -4.36 5.65
C LYS A 239 -22.09 -3.89 5.92
N LYS A 240 -22.89 -3.64 4.87
CA LYS A 240 -24.28 -3.16 4.97
C LYS A 240 -25.28 -4.28 5.19
N SER A 241 -25.04 -5.45 4.58
CA SER A 241 -25.98 -6.56 4.52
C SER A 241 -25.77 -7.62 5.60
N THR A 242 -24.61 -7.62 6.26
CA THR A 242 -24.36 -8.55 7.37
C THR A 242 -25.23 -8.26 8.59
N GLU A 243 -25.55 -9.31 9.33
CA GLU A 243 -26.32 -9.25 10.58
C GLU A 243 -25.47 -8.81 11.78
N CYS A 244 -24.18 -8.57 11.58
CA CYS A 244 -23.31 -8.03 12.61
C CYS A 244 -23.72 -6.58 12.95
N PRO A 245 -24.18 -6.30 14.18
CA PRO A 245 -24.71 -4.99 14.53
C PRO A 245 -23.65 -3.87 14.55
N PHE A 246 -22.36 -4.24 14.54
CA PHE A 246 -21.23 -3.30 14.51
C PHE A 246 -20.77 -2.97 13.11
N ALA A 247 -21.00 -3.85 12.14
CA ALA A 247 -20.41 -3.75 10.81
C ALA A 247 -20.71 -2.40 10.16
N LYS A 248 -21.95 -1.93 10.23
CA LYS A 248 -22.37 -0.65 9.64
C LYS A 248 -21.60 0.56 10.17
N ARG A 249 -21.14 0.53 11.42
CA ARG A 249 -20.40 1.62 12.08
C ARG A 249 -18.89 1.41 12.11
N ALA A 250 -18.40 0.25 11.68
CA ALA A 250 -16.99 -0.08 11.71
C ALA A 250 -16.16 0.90 10.87
N LYS A 251 -15.08 1.42 11.43
CA LYS A 251 -14.06 2.22 10.73
C LYS A 251 -13.02 1.27 10.16
N LEU A 252 -13.11 1.01 8.86
CA LEU A 252 -12.23 0.07 8.17
C LEU A 252 -11.21 0.81 7.32
N TRP A 253 -10.05 0.18 7.15
CA TRP A 253 -9.02 0.55 6.20
C TRP A 253 -8.98 -0.49 5.09
N GLY A 254 -8.93 -0.08 3.82
CA GLY A 254 -8.82 -1.02 2.70
C GLY A 254 -7.39 -1.14 2.18
N GLY A 255 -6.99 -2.35 1.84
CA GLY A 255 -5.78 -2.62 1.09
C GLY A 255 -5.80 -1.99 -0.30
N LEU A 256 -4.66 -2.04 -0.98
CA LEU A 256 -4.50 -1.56 -2.35
C LEU A 256 -4.96 -2.63 -3.34
N VAL A 257 -5.76 -2.24 -4.33
CA VAL A 257 -6.05 -3.10 -5.49
C VAL A 257 -4.95 -2.82 -6.51
N SER A 258 -4.08 -3.78 -6.78
CA SER A 258 -3.03 -3.63 -7.80
C SER A 258 -3.49 -4.30 -9.10
N ALA A 259 -3.68 -3.49 -10.15
CA ALA A 259 -4.01 -3.99 -11.49
C ALA A 259 -2.87 -4.83 -12.13
N GLU A 260 -1.68 -4.83 -11.51
CA GLU A 260 -0.45 -5.49 -11.99
C GLU A 260 -0.08 -6.73 -11.15
N ALA A 261 -0.86 -7.10 -10.13
CA ALA A 261 -0.56 -8.26 -9.30
C ALA A 261 -0.90 -9.57 -10.03
N PHE A 262 0.11 -10.19 -10.65
CA PHE A 262 -0.04 -11.47 -11.35
C PHE A 262 -0.07 -12.70 -10.41
N SER A 263 0.15 -12.52 -9.11
CA SER A 263 0.12 -13.58 -8.10
C SER A 263 -0.40 -13.11 -6.74
N ILE A 264 -0.86 -14.06 -5.93
CA ILE A 264 -1.29 -13.82 -4.55
C ILE A 264 -0.15 -13.24 -3.70
N GLU A 265 1.10 -13.69 -3.91
CA GLU A 265 2.26 -13.20 -3.17
C GLU A 265 2.58 -11.75 -3.52
N ALA A 266 2.52 -11.38 -4.80
CA ALA A 266 2.71 -9.99 -5.23
C ALA A 266 1.59 -9.09 -4.67
N GLN A 267 0.35 -9.59 -4.67
CA GLN A 267 -0.77 -8.89 -4.05
C GLN A 267 -0.55 -8.71 -2.54
N ALA A 268 -0.17 -9.77 -1.82
CA ALA A 268 0.14 -9.71 -0.40
C ALA A 268 1.26 -8.70 -0.10
N ALA A 269 2.32 -8.70 -0.91
CA ALA A 269 3.42 -7.77 -0.77
C ALA A 269 2.96 -6.31 -0.86
N SER A 270 2.03 -6.00 -1.77
CA SER A 270 1.44 -4.66 -1.91
C SER A 270 0.65 -4.21 -0.67
N HIS A 271 0.18 -5.16 0.15
CA HIS A 271 -0.56 -4.88 1.39
C HIS A 271 0.34 -4.71 2.62
N ILE A 272 1.60 -5.15 2.59
CA ILE A 272 2.51 -5.06 3.74
C ILE A 272 2.63 -3.61 4.23
N PRO A 273 2.96 -2.62 3.38
CA PRO A 273 3.15 -1.26 3.85
C PRO A 273 1.88 -0.61 4.44
N PRO A 274 0.70 -0.64 3.78
CA PRO A 274 -0.51 -0.07 4.38
C PRO A 274 -0.99 -0.84 5.61
N LEU A 275 -0.67 -2.14 5.76
CA LEU A 275 -0.96 -2.89 6.97
C LEU A 275 -0.06 -2.47 8.15
N ILE A 276 1.21 -2.16 7.89
CA ILE A 276 2.11 -1.60 8.91
C ILE A 276 1.59 -0.24 9.38
N GLU A 277 1.25 0.64 8.45
CA GLU A 277 0.66 1.95 8.77
C GLU A 277 -0.62 1.82 9.60
N PHE A 278 -1.50 0.88 9.23
CA PHE A 278 -2.69 0.57 10.01
C PHE A 278 -2.33 0.19 11.46
N CYS A 279 -1.30 -0.63 11.67
CA CYS A 279 -0.84 -1.02 13.00
C CYS A 279 -0.25 0.15 13.79
N GLU A 280 0.55 1.00 13.14
CA GLU A 280 1.15 2.17 13.80
C GLU A 280 0.07 3.18 14.24
N ARG A 281 -0.94 3.43 13.41
CA ARG A 281 -2.07 4.32 13.77
C ARG A 281 -2.93 3.76 14.90
N LEU A 282 -3.09 2.44 14.99
CA LEU A 282 -3.71 1.83 16.17
C LEU A 282 -2.92 2.13 17.44
N ALA A 283 -1.59 2.12 17.40
CA ALA A 283 -0.73 2.45 18.53
C ALA A 283 -0.88 3.93 18.94
N GLU A 284 -1.21 4.80 18.00
CA GLU A 284 -1.53 6.22 18.22
C GLU A 284 -2.97 6.47 18.71
N SER A 285 -3.68 5.41 19.11
CA SER A 285 -5.05 5.46 19.62
C SER A 285 -6.09 5.89 18.57
N GLU A 286 -5.79 5.79 17.27
CA GLU A 286 -6.84 5.90 16.25
C GLU A 286 -7.88 4.78 16.43
N SER A 287 -9.16 5.15 16.29
CA SER A 287 -10.26 4.23 16.56
C SER A 287 -10.59 3.34 15.34
N LEU A 288 -9.61 2.60 14.81
CA LEU A 288 -9.80 1.73 13.64
C LEU A 288 -10.25 0.32 14.05
N ASP A 289 -11.18 -0.26 13.29
CA ASP A 289 -11.86 -1.53 13.62
C ASP A 289 -11.37 -2.72 12.80
N GLY A 290 -10.68 -2.49 11.68
CA GLY A 290 -10.07 -3.56 10.89
C GLY A 290 -9.45 -3.09 9.57
N PHE A 291 -8.56 -3.93 9.04
CA PHE A 291 -7.91 -3.79 7.74
C PHE A 291 -8.49 -4.85 6.79
N CYS A 292 -8.99 -4.42 5.64
CA CYS A 292 -9.71 -5.25 4.67
C CYS A 292 -8.84 -5.45 3.43
N ILE A 293 -8.59 -6.71 3.08
CA ILE A 293 -7.89 -7.14 1.88
C ILE A 293 -8.91 -7.76 0.94
N GLU A 294 -8.95 -7.31 -0.31
CA GLU A 294 -9.63 -7.98 -1.40
C GLU A 294 -8.68 -8.99 -2.02
N ILE A 295 -9.14 -10.20 -2.35
CA ILE A 295 -8.35 -11.21 -3.07
C ILE A 295 -8.70 -11.12 -4.54
N ASP A 296 -7.73 -10.76 -5.38
CA ASP A 296 -7.92 -10.63 -6.83
C ASP A 296 -7.52 -11.92 -7.55
N ASP A 297 -8.23 -13.01 -7.22
CA ASP A 297 -8.05 -14.31 -7.82
C ASP A 297 -9.44 -14.90 -8.11
N GLU A 298 -9.75 -15.06 -9.39
CA GLU A 298 -11.06 -15.59 -9.80
C GLU A 298 -11.30 -17.02 -9.31
N VAL A 299 -10.25 -17.83 -9.20
CA VAL A 299 -10.35 -19.21 -8.68
C VAL A 299 -10.64 -19.16 -7.18
N ALA A 300 -10.01 -18.26 -6.44
CA ALA A 300 -10.33 -18.03 -5.03
C ALA A 300 -11.76 -17.52 -4.82
N ALA A 301 -12.24 -16.65 -5.72
CA ALA A 301 -13.56 -16.04 -5.62
C ALA A 301 -14.69 -16.99 -6.05
N LYS A 302 -14.50 -17.75 -7.12
CA LYS A 302 -15.54 -18.60 -7.74
C LYS A 302 -15.37 -20.10 -7.49
N GLY A 303 -14.23 -20.52 -6.96
CA GLY A 303 -13.94 -21.90 -6.57
C GLY A 303 -14.67 -22.33 -5.29
N GLY A 304 -14.25 -23.45 -4.72
CA GLY A 304 -14.75 -23.95 -3.44
C GLY A 304 -14.01 -23.36 -2.24
N PRO A 305 -14.45 -23.68 -1.01
CA PRO A 305 -13.74 -23.27 0.21
C PRO A 305 -12.29 -23.75 0.28
N GLU A 306 -11.96 -24.88 -0.35
CA GLU A 306 -10.62 -25.42 -0.44
C GLU A 306 -9.68 -24.52 -1.25
N GLU A 307 -10.06 -24.16 -2.47
CA GLU A 307 -9.29 -23.24 -3.33
C GLU A 307 -9.17 -21.84 -2.70
N PHE A 308 -10.27 -21.36 -2.12
CA PHE A 308 -10.27 -20.12 -1.36
C PHE A 308 -9.30 -20.20 -0.17
N GLY A 309 -9.30 -21.33 0.55
CA GLY A 309 -8.41 -21.58 1.67
C GLY A 309 -6.94 -21.58 1.31
N GLN A 310 -6.57 -22.14 0.16
CA GLN A 310 -5.20 -22.08 -0.36
C GLN A 310 -4.75 -20.63 -0.60
N CYS A 311 -5.63 -19.78 -1.14
CA CYS A 311 -5.31 -18.38 -1.40
C CYS A 311 -5.18 -17.58 -0.09
N VAL A 312 -6.08 -17.81 0.87
CA VAL A 312 -5.97 -17.23 2.22
C VAL A 312 -4.66 -17.63 2.89
N ARG A 313 -4.26 -18.90 2.78
CA ARG A 313 -2.97 -19.38 3.30
C ARG A 313 -1.81 -18.61 2.68
N ARG A 314 -1.73 -18.55 1.36
CA ARG A 314 -0.63 -17.90 0.62
C ARG A 314 -0.53 -16.42 0.99
N MET A 315 -1.66 -15.71 0.99
CA MET A 315 -1.74 -14.30 1.38
C MET A 315 -1.23 -14.06 2.80
N LEU A 316 -1.75 -14.81 3.79
CA LEU A 316 -1.34 -14.65 5.19
C LEU A 316 0.12 -15.09 5.42
N SER A 317 0.60 -16.13 4.73
CA SER A 317 1.99 -16.58 4.80
C SER A 317 2.96 -15.52 4.29
N GLU A 318 2.67 -14.89 3.15
CA GLU A 318 3.53 -13.85 2.58
C GLU A 318 3.59 -12.61 3.48
N LEU A 319 2.46 -12.18 4.02
CA LEU A 319 2.41 -11.12 5.03
C LEU A 319 3.21 -11.50 6.28
N SER A 320 3.07 -12.73 6.77
CA SER A 320 3.75 -13.24 7.97
C SER A 320 5.28 -13.33 7.80
N VAL A 321 5.76 -13.79 6.63
CA VAL A 321 7.20 -13.88 6.34
C VAL A 321 7.85 -12.49 6.29
N ASN A 322 7.11 -11.50 5.82
CA ASN A 322 7.58 -10.11 5.73
C ASN A 322 7.12 -9.24 6.91
N ASP A 323 6.65 -9.84 8.01
CA ASP A 323 6.35 -9.10 9.25
C ASP A 323 7.62 -8.41 9.78
N PRO A 324 7.63 -7.07 9.95
CA PRO A 324 8.79 -6.35 10.49
C PRO A 324 9.18 -6.78 11.90
N ALA A 325 8.26 -7.38 12.67
CA ALA A 325 8.58 -7.94 13.99
C ALA A 325 9.29 -9.30 13.91
N GLY A 326 9.30 -9.95 12.73
CA GLY A 326 10.03 -11.19 12.46
C GLY A 326 9.46 -12.43 13.13
N GLU A 327 8.19 -12.41 13.57
CA GLU A 327 7.59 -13.55 14.29
C GLU A 327 7.30 -14.75 13.37
N ASN A 328 6.95 -14.46 12.11
CA ASN A 328 6.56 -15.45 11.09
C ASN A 328 5.57 -16.50 11.63
N VAL A 329 4.42 -16.01 12.11
CA VAL A 329 3.39 -16.80 12.80
C VAL A 329 2.74 -17.89 11.93
N MET A 330 2.81 -17.78 10.61
CA MET A 330 2.24 -18.76 9.68
C MET A 330 3.14 -20.00 9.46
N ALA A 331 4.36 -20.00 9.98
CA ALA A 331 5.25 -21.16 9.87
C ALA A 331 4.60 -22.42 10.45
N ALA A 332 4.77 -23.56 9.77
CA ALA A 332 4.15 -24.84 10.12
C ALA A 332 4.40 -25.25 11.59
N LYS A 333 5.53 -24.85 12.18
CA LYS A 333 5.86 -25.11 13.59
C LYS A 333 4.99 -24.36 14.60
N TYR A 334 4.21 -23.35 14.21
CA TYR A 334 3.46 -22.47 15.12
C TYR A 334 1.95 -22.49 14.90
N ILE A 335 1.50 -22.59 13.66
CA ILE A 335 0.10 -22.34 13.25
C ILE A 335 -0.93 -23.31 13.84
N ASP A 336 -0.51 -24.52 14.20
CA ASP A 336 -1.37 -25.57 14.76
C ASP A 336 -1.34 -25.62 16.30
N ARG A 337 -0.57 -24.74 16.96
CA ARG A 337 -0.38 -24.78 18.41
C ARG A 337 -1.55 -24.16 19.19
N PRO A 338 -1.82 -24.64 20.41
CA PRO A 338 -2.73 -23.97 21.32
C PRO A 338 -2.32 -22.52 21.56
N GLY A 339 -3.28 -21.60 21.44
CA GLY A 339 -3.05 -20.17 21.65
C GLY A 339 -2.44 -19.43 20.46
N TRP A 340 -2.30 -20.07 19.29
CA TRP A 340 -1.91 -19.38 18.07
C TRP A 340 -2.83 -18.20 17.76
N ARG A 341 -2.23 -17.09 17.35
CA ARG A 341 -2.90 -15.87 16.88
C ARG A 341 -2.17 -15.39 15.65
N TYR A 342 -2.90 -14.83 14.70
CA TYR A 342 -2.27 -14.12 13.60
C TYR A 342 -1.77 -12.77 14.12
N ARG A 343 -0.45 -12.60 14.16
CA ARG A 343 0.18 -11.36 14.56
C ARG A 343 1.00 -10.79 13.41
N PHE A 344 0.93 -9.47 13.28
CA PHE A 344 1.73 -8.72 12.33
C PHE A 344 2.06 -7.35 12.94
N HIS A 345 3.31 -6.90 12.82
CA HIS A 345 3.81 -5.65 13.39
C HIS A 345 3.43 -5.47 14.87
N SER A 346 3.68 -6.51 15.68
CA SER A 346 3.34 -6.57 17.13
C SER A 346 1.84 -6.39 17.45
N THR A 347 0.94 -6.53 16.48
CA THR A 347 -0.50 -6.40 16.66
C THR A 347 -1.19 -7.75 16.46
N ASP A 348 -1.96 -8.19 17.45
CA ASP A 348 -2.77 -9.41 17.37
C ASP A 348 -4.06 -9.14 16.59
N PHE A 349 -4.33 -9.99 15.59
CA PHE A 349 -5.48 -9.90 14.72
C PHE A 349 -6.40 -11.12 14.84
N PHE A 350 -7.69 -10.84 14.90
CA PHE A 350 -8.73 -11.79 14.55
C PHE A 350 -8.96 -11.73 13.03
N VAL A 351 -8.80 -12.87 12.36
CA VAL A 351 -8.94 -12.97 10.92
C VAL A 351 -10.33 -13.51 10.56
N THR A 352 -11.06 -12.78 9.74
CA THR A 352 -12.36 -13.21 9.19
C THR A 352 -12.32 -13.16 7.68
N THR A 353 -12.93 -14.14 7.02
CA THR A 353 -13.02 -14.17 5.56
C THR A 353 -14.45 -14.03 5.04
N PHE A 354 -14.61 -13.52 3.83
CA PHE A 354 -15.89 -13.54 3.11
C PHE A 354 -15.63 -13.92 1.66
N ALA A 355 -16.47 -14.76 1.06
CA ALA A 355 -16.28 -15.17 -0.32
C ALA A 355 -17.62 -15.55 -1.00
N PRO A 356 -17.69 -15.47 -2.35
CA PRO A 356 -18.85 -15.91 -3.12
C PRO A 356 -19.11 -17.42 -3.04
N CYS A 357 -18.07 -18.22 -2.75
CA CYS A 357 -18.18 -19.68 -2.60
C CYS A 357 -19.06 -20.13 -1.41
N TYR A 358 -19.33 -19.25 -0.46
CA TYR A 358 -20.18 -19.54 0.68
C TYR A 358 -21.66 -19.40 0.35
N SER A 359 -22.47 -20.34 0.83
CA SER A 359 -23.92 -20.33 0.64
C SER A 359 -24.62 -19.20 1.41
N GLU A 360 -25.86 -18.88 1.04
CA GLU A 360 -26.70 -17.89 1.74
C GLU A 360 -27.13 -18.30 3.16
N ILE A 361 -26.73 -19.47 3.65
CA ILE A 361 -26.95 -19.86 5.05
C ILE A 361 -25.66 -19.71 5.88
N SER A 362 -24.53 -19.43 5.24
CA SER A 362 -23.26 -19.20 5.92
C SER A 362 -23.16 -17.78 6.47
N SER A 363 -22.55 -17.65 7.66
CA SER A 363 -22.14 -16.36 8.22
C SER A 363 -20.98 -15.71 7.44
N ARG A 364 -20.31 -16.46 6.56
CA ARG A 364 -19.19 -16.02 5.70
C ARG A 364 -19.64 -15.64 4.28
N TYR A 365 -20.94 -15.68 4.01
CA TYR A 365 -21.51 -15.30 2.71
C TYR A 365 -21.05 -13.92 2.26
N GLY A 366 -20.61 -13.79 1.00
CA GLY A 366 -20.24 -12.52 0.38
C GLY A 366 -21.41 -11.56 0.10
N PHE A 367 -22.64 -11.91 0.48
CA PHE A 367 -23.85 -11.08 0.26
C PHE A 367 -24.07 -10.67 -1.19
N GLY A 368 -23.68 -11.51 -2.14
CA GLY A 368 -23.75 -11.26 -3.58
C GLY A 368 -22.62 -10.39 -4.13
N SER A 369 -21.54 -10.18 -3.37
CA SER A 369 -20.25 -9.78 -3.95
C SER A 369 -19.67 -10.92 -4.77
N ASP A 370 -19.00 -10.57 -5.87
CA ASP A 370 -18.23 -11.42 -6.77
C ASP A 370 -16.75 -11.53 -6.36
N LYS A 371 -16.34 -10.80 -5.32
CA LYS A 371 -14.98 -10.77 -4.80
C LYS A 371 -14.89 -11.48 -3.45
N ALA A 372 -13.69 -11.96 -3.13
CA ALA A 372 -13.38 -12.56 -1.83
C ALA A 372 -12.52 -11.62 -0.99
N PHE A 373 -12.63 -11.73 0.33
CA PHE A 373 -12.03 -10.77 1.26
C PHE A 373 -11.44 -11.46 2.51
N ILE A 374 -10.36 -10.88 3.01
CA ILE A 374 -9.79 -11.13 4.33
C ILE A 374 -9.90 -9.84 5.14
N LEU A 375 -10.51 -9.93 6.31
CA LEU A 375 -10.64 -8.84 7.27
C LEU A 375 -9.78 -9.13 8.50
N LEU A 376 -8.75 -8.33 8.70
CA LEU A 376 -7.86 -8.36 9.86
C LEU A 376 -8.39 -7.38 10.91
N GLN A 377 -8.87 -7.89 12.04
CA GLN A 377 -9.47 -7.07 13.09
C GLN A 377 -8.58 -7.07 14.34
N PRO A 378 -8.04 -5.93 14.78
CA PRO A 378 -7.11 -5.89 15.91
C PRO A 378 -7.82 -6.19 17.25
N GLU A 379 -7.13 -6.82 18.20
CA GLU A 379 -7.68 -7.13 19.53
C GLU A 379 -8.19 -5.86 20.26
N SER A 380 -7.51 -4.73 20.07
CA SER A 380 -7.89 -3.41 20.60
C SER A 380 -9.29 -2.95 20.14
N SER A 381 -9.75 -3.35 18.95
CA SER A 381 -11.10 -3.09 18.46
C SER A 381 -12.14 -3.82 19.31
N PHE A 382 -11.93 -5.11 19.59
CA PHE A 382 -12.85 -5.90 20.40
C PHE A 382 -12.93 -5.39 21.85
N LEU A 383 -11.81 -4.97 22.43
CA LEU A 383 -11.77 -4.36 23.75
C LEU A 383 -12.58 -3.06 23.82
N ARG A 384 -12.40 -2.18 22.82
CA ARG A 384 -13.17 -0.93 22.69
C ARG A 384 -14.68 -1.20 22.56
N HIS A 385 -15.05 -2.25 21.83
CA HIS A 385 -16.43 -2.70 21.69
C HIS A 385 -16.89 -3.62 22.82
N LYS A 386 -16.11 -3.83 23.90
CA LYS A 386 -16.49 -4.65 25.06
C LYS A 386 -16.95 -6.07 24.69
N LEU A 387 -16.30 -6.69 23.69
CA LEU A 387 -16.56 -8.09 23.36
C LEU A 387 -16.00 -8.99 24.49
N PRO A 388 -16.81 -9.89 25.07
CA PRO A 388 -16.32 -10.80 26.12
C PRO A 388 -15.35 -11.86 25.57
N PRO A 389 -14.58 -12.59 26.41
CA PRO A 389 -13.77 -13.74 25.98
C PRO A 389 -14.61 -14.86 25.37
N ASP A 390 -14.07 -15.67 24.45
CA ASP A 390 -14.81 -16.74 23.78
C ASP A 390 -15.45 -17.73 24.75
N SER A 391 -16.71 -18.09 24.46
CA SER A 391 -17.53 -19.01 25.26
C SER A 391 -18.54 -19.74 24.37
N ALA A 392 -18.79 -21.01 24.69
CA ALA A 392 -19.84 -21.82 24.09
C ALA A 392 -21.25 -21.39 24.55
N GLU A 393 -21.36 -20.76 25.72
CA GLU A 393 -22.64 -20.34 26.29
C GLU A 393 -23.24 -19.16 25.53
N THR A 394 -24.55 -19.19 25.32
CA THR A 394 -25.33 -18.11 24.70
C THR A 394 -26.74 -18.11 25.28
N ASP A 395 -27.13 -17.03 25.96
CA ASP A 395 -28.55 -16.81 26.30
C ASP A 395 -29.31 -16.37 25.04
N TRP A 396 -29.92 -17.34 24.36
CA TRP A 396 -30.67 -17.12 23.13
C TRP A 396 -31.95 -16.30 23.32
N ASN A 397 -32.50 -16.29 24.53
CA ASN A 397 -33.78 -15.64 24.83
C ASN A 397 -33.57 -14.21 25.34
N ASN A 398 -32.48 -13.96 26.06
CA ASN A 398 -32.17 -12.65 26.62
C ASN A 398 -30.67 -12.30 26.45
N PRO A 399 -30.22 -11.99 25.22
CA PRO A 399 -28.82 -11.74 24.93
C PRO A 399 -28.34 -10.44 25.60
N ARG A 400 -27.43 -10.56 26.56
CA ARG A 400 -26.95 -9.44 27.38
C ARG A 400 -25.72 -8.80 26.76
N ASN A 401 -24.75 -9.64 26.40
CA ASN A 401 -23.48 -9.18 25.85
C ASN A 401 -23.48 -9.14 24.33
N ILE A 402 -22.41 -8.57 23.78
CA ILE A 402 -22.30 -8.28 22.36
C ILE A 402 -22.17 -9.55 21.51
N ARG A 403 -21.48 -10.58 22.00
CA ARG A 403 -21.37 -11.86 21.28
C ARG A 403 -22.74 -12.53 21.16
N GLU A 404 -23.51 -12.58 22.25
CA GLU A 404 -24.85 -13.16 22.26
C GLU A 404 -25.79 -12.45 21.30
N LYS A 405 -25.78 -11.10 21.32
CA LYS A 405 -26.60 -10.29 20.39
C LYS A 405 -26.26 -10.59 18.93
N THR A 406 -24.97 -10.68 18.61
CA THR A 406 -24.52 -11.05 17.26
C THR A 406 -24.99 -12.46 16.90
N ARG A 407 -24.79 -13.45 17.78
CA ARG A 407 -25.23 -14.84 17.52
C ARG A 407 -26.74 -14.95 17.30
N VAL A 408 -27.55 -14.26 18.12
CA VAL A 408 -29.01 -14.23 17.97
C VAL A 408 -29.43 -13.58 16.65
N ALA A 409 -28.81 -12.46 16.26
CA ALA A 409 -29.11 -11.78 14.99
C ALA A 409 -28.87 -12.70 13.79
N PHE A 410 -27.70 -13.34 13.74
CA PHE A 410 -27.34 -14.29 12.69
C PHE A 410 -28.26 -15.52 12.67
N LYS A 411 -28.61 -16.08 13.84
CA LYS A 411 -29.58 -17.20 13.93
C LYS A 411 -30.96 -16.81 13.38
N ASN A 412 -31.47 -15.63 13.75
CA ASN A 412 -32.78 -15.15 13.30
C ASN A 412 -32.83 -14.89 11.79
N ALA A 413 -31.70 -14.54 11.19
CA ALA A 413 -31.56 -14.38 9.74
C ALA A 413 -31.32 -15.69 8.98
N GLY A 414 -31.39 -16.84 9.67
CA GLY A 414 -31.15 -18.15 9.05
C GLY A 414 -29.68 -18.47 8.76
N ARG A 415 -28.74 -17.75 9.41
CA ARG A 415 -27.29 -17.87 9.21
C ARG A 415 -26.55 -18.18 10.53
N PRO A 416 -26.95 -19.20 11.30
CA PRO A 416 -26.39 -19.44 12.62
C PRO A 416 -24.88 -19.76 12.56
N TYR A 417 -24.14 -19.29 13.56
CA TYR A 417 -22.77 -19.77 13.79
C TYR A 417 -22.80 -21.19 14.35
N TYR A 418 -21.87 -22.03 13.90
CA TYR A 418 -21.47 -23.20 14.68
C TYR A 418 -20.75 -22.74 15.95
N ILE A 419 -21.25 -23.18 17.10
CA ILE A 419 -20.64 -22.89 18.40
C ILE A 419 -20.16 -24.24 18.95
N PRO A 420 -18.84 -24.51 18.93
CA PRO A 420 -18.32 -25.74 19.50
C PRO A 420 -18.53 -25.74 21.03
N GLU A 421 -18.81 -26.91 21.60
CA GLU A 421 -19.06 -27.08 23.05
C GLU A 421 -17.83 -26.74 23.90
N THR A 422 -16.64 -26.94 23.33
CA THR A 422 -15.34 -26.60 23.91
C THR A 422 -14.48 -25.88 22.87
N THR A 423 -13.51 -25.07 23.29
CA THR A 423 -12.53 -24.50 22.37
C THR A 423 -11.80 -25.62 21.62
N SER A 424 -12.07 -25.77 20.32
CA SER A 424 -11.36 -26.69 19.45
C SER A 424 -10.03 -26.08 19.03
N TYR A 425 -8.99 -26.91 19.00
CA TYR A 425 -7.69 -26.56 18.47
C TYR A 425 -7.40 -27.45 17.25
N PRO A 426 -6.83 -26.88 16.17
CA PRO A 426 -6.28 -25.52 16.12
C PRO A 426 -7.33 -24.46 15.73
N ILE A 427 -7.28 -23.28 16.37
CA ILE A 427 -8.27 -22.18 16.21
C ILE A 427 -8.39 -21.68 14.77
N VAL A 428 -7.33 -21.84 13.99
CA VAL A 428 -7.24 -21.53 12.55
C VAL A 428 -8.39 -22.10 11.73
N GLU A 429 -9.00 -23.22 12.13
CA GLU A 429 -10.14 -23.82 11.42
C GLU A 429 -11.36 -22.89 11.30
N HIS A 430 -11.43 -21.85 12.13
CA HIS A 430 -12.53 -20.89 12.13
C HIS A 430 -12.35 -19.73 11.13
N ILE A 431 -11.18 -19.60 10.51
CA ILE A 431 -10.87 -18.56 9.53
C ILE A 431 -11.56 -18.88 8.20
N VAL A 432 -11.25 -20.04 7.60
CA VAL A 432 -11.92 -20.56 6.39
C VAL A 432 -12.79 -21.74 6.77
N LYS A 433 -14.09 -21.64 6.47
CA LYS A 433 -15.11 -22.61 6.90
C LYS A 433 -15.52 -23.51 5.73
N PRO A 434 -16.05 -24.72 5.99
CA PRO A 434 -16.83 -25.45 4.99
C PRO A 434 -18.07 -24.67 4.52
N ILE A 435 -18.70 -25.11 3.42
CA ILE A 435 -19.97 -24.55 2.92
C ILE A 435 -21.08 -24.67 3.97
N CYS A 436 -21.10 -25.78 4.71
CA CYS A 436 -22.03 -26.05 5.80
C CYS A 436 -21.28 -25.94 7.13
N ASP A 437 -21.66 -25.01 8.00
CA ASP A 437 -21.06 -24.88 9.34
C ASP A 437 -21.62 -25.95 10.30
N ASP A 438 -21.28 -27.21 10.02
CA ASP A 438 -21.78 -28.41 10.71
C ASP A 438 -20.80 -28.98 11.74
N GLY A 439 -19.60 -28.39 11.83
CA GLY A 439 -18.51 -28.82 12.71
C GLY A 439 -17.87 -30.15 12.33
N LYS A 440 -18.24 -30.77 11.20
CA LYS A 440 -17.73 -32.08 10.76
C LYS A 440 -16.77 -31.97 9.59
N ASN A 441 -17.03 -31.04 8.69
CA ASN A 441 -16.22 -30.85 7.48
C ASN A 441 -15.26 -29.68 7.71
N VAL A 442 -13.97 -29.97 7.91
CA VAL A 442 -12.97 -28.93 8.21
C VAL A 442 -12.12 -28.67 6.97
N VAL A 443 -12.11 -27.42 6.49
CA VAL A 443 -11.21 -26.98 5.42
C VAL A 443 -9.83 -26.77 6.03
N ARG A 444 -8.89 -27.69 5.77
CA ARG A 444 -7.51 -27.63 6.31
C ARG A 444 -6.65 -26.61 5.57
N TRP A 445 -7.09 -25.37 5.52
CA TRP A 445 -6.42 -24.31 4.77
C TRP A 445 -5.04 -23.95 5.34
N TRP A 446 -4.78 -24.21 6.63
CA TRP A 446 -3.54 -23.85 7.31
C TRP A 446 -2.44 -24.93 7.23
N THR A 447 -2.70 -26.07 6.59
CA THR A 447 -1.66 -27.08 6.33
C THR A 447 -0.95 -26.75 5.03
N GLU A 448 0.36 -26.99 4.96
CA GLU A 448 1.06 -27.05 3.67
C GLU A 448 0.49 -28.25 2.91
N GLN A 449 -0.03 -28.00 1.72
CA GLN A 449 -0.49 -29.05 0.80
C GLN A 449 0.64 -29.44 -0.13
#